data_AF-A0A2C8F8P5-F1
#
_entry.id   AF-A0A2C8F8P5-F1
#
_cell.length_a   1.000
_cell.length_b   1.000
_cell.length_c   1.000
_cell.angle_alpha   90.00
_cell.angle_beta   90.00
_cell.angle_gamma   90.00
#
_symmetry.space_group_name_H-M   'P 1'
#
loop_
_entity.id
_entity.type
_entity.pdbx_description
1 polymer ?
#
loop_
_entity_poly.entity_id
_entity_poly.type
_entity_poly.pdbx_seq_one_letter_code
_entity_poly.pdbx_strand_id
1 'polypeptide(L)' 'MRIKVSELGLGLALIAAGIFGLLNGTMHHYDVPIIYPTFFAWVLILAGIAIPTLAWILRSPSRNRKE' A
#
# COMPACT_ATOMS: atom_id res chain seq x y z
N MET A 1 -5.37 -12.83 14.91
CA MET A 1 -5.28 -11.44 14.38
C MET A 1 -5.96 -11.40 13.02
N ARG A 2 -6.87 -10.45 12.78
CA ARG A 2 -7.66 -10.38 11.53
C ARG A 2 -6.82 -9.95 10.30
N ILE A 3 -5.71 -9.24 10.55
CA ILE A 3 -4.72 -8.83 9.55
C ILE A 3 -3.47 -9.68 9.78
N LYS A 4 -2.92 -10.29 8.73
CA LYS A 4 -1.65 -11.03 8.83
C LYS A 4 -0.52 -10.03 9.02
N VAL A 5 0.46 -10.36 9.87
CA VAL A 5 1.66 -9.52 10.06
C VAL A 5 2.36 -9.25 8.71
N SER A 6 2.31 -10.21 7.78
CA SER A 6 2.83 -10.04 6.42
C SER A 6 2.11 -8.98 5.58
N GLU A 7 0.79 -8.81 5.76
CA GLU A 7 0.00 -7.78 5.04
C GLU A 7 0.28 -6.39 5.60
N LEU A 8 0.46 -6.31 6.92
CA LEU A 8 0.82 -5.08 7.60
C LEU A 8 2.25 -4.65 7.23
N GLY A 9 3.18 -5.61 7.18
CA GLY A 9 4.55 -5.40 6.71
C GLY A 9 4.63 -4.96 5.26
N LEU A 10 3.83 -5.57 4.37
CA LEU A 10 3.75 -5.17 2.96
C LEU A 10 3.19 -3.75 2.81
N GLY A 11 2.12 -3.42 3.54
CA GLY A 11 1.53 -2.09 3.54
C GLY A 11 2.51 -1.01 4.01
N LEU A 12 3.22 -1.28 5.11
CA LEU A 12 4.29 -0.41 5.62
C LEU A 12 5.44 -0.24 4.62
N ALA A 13 5.87 -1.32 3.97
CA ALA A 13 6.95 -1.27 2.97
C ALA A 13 6.55 -0.39 1.76
N LEU A 14 5.30 -0.51 1.30
CA LEU A 14 4.77 0.31 0.21
C LEU A 14 4.69 1.79 0.59
N ILE A 15 4.20 2.09 1.79
CA ILE A 15 4.15 3.48 2.30
C ILE A 15 5.56 4.05 2.43
N ALA A 16 6.49 3.29 3.00
CA ALA A 16 7.88 3.72 3.14
C ALA A 16 8.54 3.98 1.78
N ALA A 17 8.33 3.11 0.79
CA ALA A 17 8.83 3.30 -0.57
C ALA A 17 8.25 4.57 -1.23
N GLY A 18 6.96 4.83 -1.07
CA GLY A 18 6.31 6.04 -1.56
C GLY A 18 6.87 7.30 -0.90
N ILE A 19 6.98 7.32 0.44
CA ILE A 19 7.57 8.45 1.19
C ILE A 19 9.02 8.69 0.74
N PHE A 20 9.80 7.64 0.56
CA PHE A 20 11.19 7.75 0.14
C PHE A 20 11.34 8.43 -1.23
N GLY A 21 10.51 8.11 -2.21
CA GLY A 21 10.59 8.82 -3.50
C GLY A 21 9.93 10.20 -3.51
N LEU A 22 9.02 10.50 -2.57
CA LEU A 22 8.59 11.89 -2.31
C LEU A 22 9.74 12.74 -1.75
N LEU A 23 10.49 12.21 -0.79
CA LEU A 23 11.61 12.92 -0.15
C LEU A 23 12.78 13.15 -1.10
N ASN A 24 13.12 12.15 -1.93
CA ASN A 24 14.23 12.27 -2.87
C ASN A 24 13.86 12.98 -4.18
N GLY A 25 12.57 13.24 -4.42
CA GLY A 25 12.06 13.89 -5.63
C GLY A 25 12.31 13.14 -6.94
N THR A 26 13.00 11.99 -6.88
CA THR A 26 13.39 11.14 -8.00
C THR A 26 13.16 9.69 -7.61
N MET A 27 12.59 8.92 -8.53
CA MET A 27 12.46 7.47 -8.40
C MET A 27 12.97 6.85 -9.68
N HIS A 28 13.79 5.81 -9.54
CA HIS A 28 14.33 5.04 -10.65
C HIS A 28 13.86 3.59 -10.51
N HIS A 29 13.48 3.01 -11.63
CA HIS A 29 13.21 1.58 -11.72
C HIS A 29 14.18 0.99 -12.75
N TYR A 30 15.16 0.20 -12.29
CA TYR A 30 16.24 -0.32 -13.13
C TYR A 30 16.96 0.78 -13.94
N ASP A 31 17.41 1.83 -13.25
CA ASP A 31 18.05 3.03 -13.84
C ASP A 31 17.16 3.86 -14.78
N VAL A 32 15.89 3.46 -15.00
CA VAL A 32 14.94 4.27 -15.76
C VAL A 32 14.22 5.24 -14.82
N PRO A 33 14.31 6.56 -15.05
CA PRO A 33 13.60 7.54 -14.24
C PRO A 33 12.09 7.39 -14.44
N ILE A 34 11.36 7.33 -13.34
CA ILE A 34 9.90 7.39 -13.37
C ILE A 34 9.50 8.82 -13.71
N ILE A 35 8.78 9.00 -14.82
CA ILE A 35 8.39 10.32 -15.37
C ILE A 35 7.59 11.15 -14.34
N TYR A 36 6.77 10.49 -13.53
CA TYR A 36 5.96 11.12 -12.50
C TYR A 36 6.25 10.51 -11.12
N PRO A 37 7.41 10.80 -10.52
CA PRO A 37 7.85 10.15 -9.28
C PRO A 37 6.91 10.48 -8.12
N THR A 38 6.43 11.72 -8.06
CA THR A 38 5.46 12.19 -7.05
C THR A 38 4.11 11.48 -7.17
N PHE A 39 3.58 11.32 -8.39
CA PHE A 39 2.30 10.62 -8.59
C PHE A 39 2.43 9.13 -8.24
N PHE A 40 3.51 8.49 -8.69
CA PHE A 40 3.79 7.09 -8.39
C PHE A 40 3.98 6.86 -6.87
N ALA A 41 4.66 7.77 -6.19
CA ALA A 41 4.81 7.77 -4.74
C ALA A 41 3.45 7.82 -4.01
N TRP A 42 2.53 8.68 -4.44
CA TRP A 42 1.18 8.74 -3.87
C TRP A 42 0.39 7.45 -4.12
N VAL A 43 0.51 6.84 -5.30
CA VAL A 43 -0.12 5.55 -5.60
C VAL A 43 0.42 4.45 -4.68
N LEU A 44 1.74 4.41 -4.42
CA LEU A 44 2.36 3.47 -3.50
C LEU A 44 1.83 3.62 -2.06
N ILE A 45 1.71 4.87 -1.58
CA ILE A 45 1.14 5.16 -0.26
C ILE A 45 -0.32 4.71 -0.18
N LEU A 46 -1.13 5.06 -1.18
CA LEU A 46 -2.53 4.66 -1.25
C LEU A 46 -2.68 3.13 -1.29
N ALA A 47 -1.86 2.43 -2.07
CA ALA A 47 -1.84 0.97 -2.12
C ALA A 47 -1.47 0.36 -0.76
N GLY A 48 -0.47 0.93 -0.08
CA GLY A 48 -0.05 0.45 1.24
C GLY A 48 -1.10 0.62 2.34
N ILE A 49 -2.01 1.60 2.20
CA ILE A 49 -3.18 1.78 3.07
C ILE A 49 -4.36 0.89 2.62
N ALA A 50 -4.56 0.76 1.30
CA ALA A 50 -5.66 0.00 0.73
C ALA A 50 -5.56 -1.49 1.03
N ILE A 51 -4.37 -2.08 0.99
CA ILE A 51 -4.15 -3.52 1.28
C ILE A 51 -4.65 -3.92 2.68
N PRO A 52 -4.21 -3.29 3.80
CA PRO A 52 -4.71 -3.65 5.12
C PRO A 52 -6.20 -3.30 5.28
N THR A 53 -6.69 -2.23 4.65
CA THR A 53 -8.11 -1.85 4.67
C THR A 53 -8.98 -2.90 3.97
N LEU A 54 -8.61 -3.35 2.77
CA LEU A 54 -9.29 -4.39 2.02
C LEU A 54 -9.17 -5.75 2.72
N ALA A 55 -8.00 -6.10 3.24
CA ALA A 55 -7.82 -7.31 4.03
C ALA A 55 -8.75 -7.33 5.25
N TRP A 56 -8.95 -6.16 5.89
CA TRP A 56 -9.89 -6.04 7.00
C TRP A 56 -11.35 -6.13 6.57
N ILE A 57 -11.75 -5.48 5.47
CA ILE A 57 -13.13 -5.53 4.93
C ILE A 57 -13.49 -6.94 4.43
N LEU A 58 -12.64 -7.55 3.61
CA LEU A 58 -12.88 -8.87 3.03
C LEU A 58 -12.87 -9.99 4.08
N ARG A 59 -12.08 -9.84 5.15
CA ARG A 59 -12.09 -10.75 6.31
C ARG A 59 -13.05 -10.31 7.41
N SER A 60 -13.73 -9.18 7.24
CA SER A 60 -14.83 -8.83 8.12
C SER A 60 -15.93 -9.85 7.85
N PRO A 61 -16.36 -10.63 8.85
CA PRO A 61 -17.39 -11.62 8.64
C PRO A 61 -18.62 -10.85 8.17
N SER A 62 -18.98 -11.07 6.90
CA SER A 62 -20.26 -10.66 6.36
C SER A 62 -21.34 -11.09 7.35
N ARG A 63 -21.90 -10.10 8.05
CA ARG A 63 -23.05 -10.24 8.94
C ARG A 63 -24.31 -10.45 8.09
N ASN A 64 -24.26 -11.44 7.19
CA ASN A 64 -25.38 -11.92 6.38
C ASN A 64 -25.54 -13.44 6.53
N ARG A 65 -25.44 -13.93 7.78
CA ARG A 65 -26.29 -15.03 8.20
C ARG A 65 -27.55 -14.43 8.81
N LYS A 66 -28.50 -14.10 7.95
CA LYS A 66 -29.93 -14.08 8.30
C LYS A 66 -30.60 -15.06 7.35
N GLU A 67 -30.50 -16.32 7.78
CA GLU A 67 -31.61 -17.27 7.65
C GLU A 67 -32.86 -16.66 8.30
#